data_AF-T1E2J8-F1
#
_entry.id   AF-T1E2J8-F1
#
_cell.length_a   1.000
_cell.length_b   1.000
_cell.length_c   1.000
_cell.angle_alpha   90.00
_cell.angle_beta   90.00
_cell.angle_gamma   90.00
#
_symmetry.space_group_name_H-M   'P 1'
#
loop_
_entity.id
_entity.type
_entity.pdbx_description
1 polymer ?
#
loop_
_entity_poly.entity_id
_entity_poly.type
_entity_poly.pdbx_seq_one_letter_code
_entity_poly.pdbx_strand_id
1 'polypeptide(L)'
;MNLILSIFYCCLFSCLSMVEAESVFAKCAKQYYNNSTDKEILCKFTKLAVDANMPNMVNFINCGLNALGYYQEGSKELNVNKVHQDMILLGYRKEQEMQEVVGECKTEFGVGITALDYLSCLLIDKKTRREFKMLIMTKEADFLKQNFCS
;
A
#
# COMPACT_ATOMS: atom_id res chain seq x y z
N MET A 1 -30.66 -32.02 24.97
CA MET A 1 -30.15 -30.79 25.62
C MET A 1 -28.67 -30.49 25.33
N ASN A 2 -28.01 -31.20 24.40
CA ASN A 2 -26.57 -31.02 24.11
C ASN A 2 -26.26 -30.40 22.73
N LEU A 3 -27.23 -30.43 21.79
CA LEU A 3 -27.04 -29.90 20.43
C LEU A 3 -27.12 -28.37 20.39
N ILE A 4 -28.04 -27.78 21.18
CA ILE A 4 -28.24 -26.33 21.24
C ILE A 4 -27.02 -25.65 21.90
N LEU A 5 -26.45 -26.23 22.96
CA LEU A 5 -25.26 -25.70 23.62
C LEU A 5 -24.00 -25.71 22.73
N SER A 6 -23.85 -26.70 21.83
CA SER A 6 -22.73 -26.71 20.86
C SER A 6 -22.85 -25.63 19.78
N ILE A 7 -24.07 -25.32 19.32
CA ILE A 7 -24.30 -24.28 18.30
C ILE A 7 -23.98 -22.89 18.87
N PHE A 8 -24.37 -22.62 20.13
CA PHE A 8 -24.04 -21.36 20.80
C PHE A 8 -22.52 -21.18 21.01
N TYR A 9 -21.79 -22.25 21.34
CA TYR A 9 -20.33 -22.19 21.48
C TYR A 9 -19.61 -21.95 20.14
N CYS A 10 -20.07 -22.54 19.04
CA CYS A 10 -19.52 -22.27 17.70
C CYS A 10 -19.77 -20.83 17.22
N CYS A 11 -20.96 -20.26 17.50
CA CYS A 11 -21.25 -18.87 17.17
C CYS A 11 -20.42 -17.88 18.01
N LEU A 12 -20.22 -18.16 19.31
CA LEU A 12 -19.40 -17.31 20.18
C LEU A 12 -17.92 -17.32 19.76
N PHE A 13 -17.37 -18.47 19.35
CA PHE A 13 -15.97 -18.54 18.87
C PHE A 13 -15.75 -17.85 17.51
N SER A 14 -16.78 -17.84 16.66
CA SER A 14 -16.71 -17.22 15.32
C SER A 14 -16.73 -15.69 15.37
N CYS A 15 -17.36 -15.08 16.37
CA CYS A 15 -17.41 -13.62 16.54
C CYS A 15 -16.14 -13.03 17.18
N LEU A 16 -15.30 -13.84 17.85
CA LEU A 16 -14.13 -13.38 18.61
C LEU A 16 -12.85 -13.22 17.77
N SER A 17 -12.90 -13.52 16.47
CA SER A 17 -11.70 -13.58 15.62
C SER A 17 -11.65 -12.54 14.49
N MET A 18 -12.48 -11.49 14.54
CA MET A 18 -12.28 -10.31 13.69
C MET A 18 -11.22 -9.40 14.31
N VAL A 19 -9.98 -9.89 14.39
CA VAL A 19 -8.83 -8.99 14.48
C VAL A 19 -8.73 -8.34 13.11
N GLU A 20 -9.20 -7.09 12.98
CA GLU A 20 -8.88 -6.28 11.81
C GLU A 20 -7.36 -6.28 11.67
N ALA A 21 -6.88 -6.81 10.55
CA ALA A 21 -5.45 -6.84 10.28
C ALA A 21 -5.00 -5.38 10.17
N GLU A 22 -4.15 -4.96 11.12
CA GLU A 22 -3.61 -3.60 11.13
C GLU A 22 -2.96 -3.28 9.77
N SER A 23 -3.34 -2.13 9.20
CA SER A 23 -2.80 -1.59 7.95
C SER A 23 -1.28 -1.68 7.90
N VAL A 24 -0.75 -2.01 6.71
CA VAL A 24 0.69 -2.12 6.50
C VAL A 24 1.35 -0.76 6.69
N PHE A 25 0.78 0.31 6.14
CA PHE A 25 1.35 1.65 6.31
C PHE A 25 1.21 2.18 7.73
N ALA A 26 0.20 1.76 8.50
CA ALA A 26 0.12 2.08 9.92
C ALA A 26 1.33 1.51 10.70
N LYS A 27 1.73 0.27 10.40
CA LYS A 27 2.93 -0.35 11.00
C LYS A 27 4.21 0.39 10.60
N CYS A 28 4.35 0.71 9.31
CA CYS A 28 5.51 1.45 8.82
C CYS A 28 5.57 2.87 9.41
N ALA A 29 4.42 3.52 9.61
CA ALA A 29 4.36 4.86 10.21
C ALA A 29 4.87 4.82 11.66
N LYS A 30 4.54 3.80 12.44
CA LYS A 30 5.10 3.62 13.80
C LYS A 30 6.62 3.52 13.83
N GLN A 31 7.25 3.04 12.75
CA GLN A 31 8.69 2.90 12.64
C GLN A 31 9.38 4.20 12.22
N TYR A 32 8.80 4.94 11.28
CA TYR A 32 9.46 6.10 10.64
C TYR A 32 8.90 7.47 11.02
N TYR A 33 7.70 7.50 11.58
CA TYR A 33 6.89 8.70 11.87
C TYR A 33 6.14 8.56 13.21
N ASN A 34 6.88 8.49 14.30
CA ASN A 34 6.34 8.25 15.64
C ASN A 34 6.21 9.53 16.50
N ASN A 35 6.52 10.70 15.95
CA ASN A 35 6.45 11.98 16.66
C ASN A 35 5.23 12.80 16.21
N SER A 36 4.76 13.69 17.08
CA SER A 36 3.66 14.61 16.76
C SER A 36 3.97 15.54 15.57
N THR A 37 5.24 15.88 15.36
CA THR A 37 5.72 16.68 14.23
C THR A 37 5.58 15.96 12.89
N ASP A 38 5.48 14.62 12.89
CA ASP A 38 5.38 13.83 11.66
C ASP A 38 3.98 13.84 11.06
N LYS A 39 3.00 14.39 11.80
CA LYS A 39 1.59 14.49 11.39
C LYS A 39 1.43 15.22 10.05
N GLU A 40 2.23 16.25 9.78
CA GLU A 40 2.20 16.96 8.50
C GLU A 40 2.64 16.05 7.33
N ILE A 41 3.71 15.28 7.52
CA ILE A 41 4.23 14.35 6.50
C ILE A 41 3.21 13.24 6.25
N LEU A 42 2.63 12.67 7.32
CA LEU A 42 1.60 11.65 7.21
C LEU A 42 0.33 12.19 6.53
N CYS A 43 -0.06 13.44 6.77
CA CYS A 43 -1.16 14.08 6.04
C CYS A 43 -0.88 14.22 4.54
N LYS A 44 0.36 14.53 4.15
CA LYS A 44 0.74 14.57 2.73
C LYS A 44 0.66 13.17 2.10
N PHE A 45 1.08 12.15 2.83
CA PHE A 45 0.93 10.76 2.39
C PHE A 45 -0.53 10.31 2.26
N THR A 46 -1.43 10.68 3.17
CA THR A 46 -2.85 10.28 3.02
C THR A 46 -3.53 10.85 1.77
N LYS A 47 -2.97 11.94 1.24
CA LYS A 47 -3.39 12.55 -0.04
C LYS A 47 -2.62 11.98 -1.24
N LEU A 48 -1.71 11.05 -1.02
CA LEU A 48 -0.75 10.50 -1.98
C LEU A 48 0.07 11.61 -2.67
N ALA A 49 0.40 12.66 -1.92
CA ALA A 49 1.18 13.80 -2.37
C ALA A 49 2.57 13.75 -1.72
N VAL A 50 3.40 12.79 -2.15
CA VAL A 50 4.71 12.52 -1.54
C VAL A 50 5.84 12.67 -2.53
N ASP A 51 7.03 13.02 -2.01
CA ASP A 51 8.25 13.15 -2.79
C ASP A 51 9.47 12.70 -1.97
N ALA A 52 10.60 12.50 -2.64
CA ALA A 52 11.83 11.97 -2.04
C ALA A 52 12.54 12.96 -1.09
N ASN A 53 12.21 14.25 -1.13
CA ASN A 53 12.79 15.25 -0.23
C ASN A 53 12.10 15.26 1.15
N MET A 54 10.96 14.59 1.28
CA MET A 54 10.29 14.44 2.56
C MET A 54 11.10 13.52 3.49
N PRO A 55 11.31 13.91 4.76
CA PRO A 55 12.08 13.11 5.72
C PRO A 55 11.57 11.67 5.80
N ASN A 56 12.48 10.69 5.75
CA ASN A 56 12.20 9.24 5.82
C ASN A 56 11.24 8.66 4.75
N MET A 57 10.81 9.44 3.75
CA MET A 57 9.75 9.00 2.84
C MET A 57 10.12 7.78 2.02
N VAL A 58 11.36 7.73 1.50
CA VAL A 58 11.86 6.54 0.78
C VAL A 58 11.77 5.29 1.65
N ASN A 59 12.25 5.35 2.89
CA ASN A 59 12.23 4.20 3.80
C ASN A 59 10.80 3.80 4.20
N PHE A 60 9.92 4.78 4.40
CA PHE A 60 8.52 4.54 4.71
C PHE A 60 7.78 3.84 3.56
N ILE A 61 7.95 4.31 2.32
CA ILE A 61 7.32 3.68 1.14
C ILE A 61 7.94 2.31 0.86
N ASN A 62 9.26 2.16 0.98
CA ASN A 62 9.94 0.87 0.85
C ASN A 62 9.37 -0.14 1.86
N CYS A 63 9.21 0.25 3.12
CA CYS A 63 8.56 -0.59 4.14
C CYS A 63 7.15 -1.00 3.71
N GLY A 64 6.32 -0.02 3.30
CA GLY A 64 4.93 -0.27 2.96
C GLY A 64 4.76 -1.19 1.75
N LEU A 65 5.42 -0.86 0.64
CA LEU A 65 5.30 -1.63 -0.60
C LEU A 65 6.00 -3.00 -0.52
N ASN A 66 7.08 -3.13 0.26
CA ASN A 66 7.70 -4.43 0.50
C ASN A 66 6.79 -5.34 1.35
N ALA A 67 6.19 -4.80 2.42
CA ALA A 67 5.26 -5.58 3.26
C ALA A 67 3.95 -5.94 2.54
N LEU A 68 3.52 -5.14 1.55
CA LEU A 68 2.43 -5.51 0.63
C LEU A 68 2.83 -6.57 -0.42
N GLY A 69 4.12 -6.89 -0.53
CA GLY A 69 4.67 -7.79 -1.55
C GLY A 69 4.72 -7.18 -2.95
N TYR A 70 4.62 -5.86 -3.06
CA TYR A 70 4.65 -5.11 -4.33
C TYR A 70 6.06 -4.75 -4.74
N TYR A 71 6.96 -4.58 -3.79
CA TYR A 71 8.36 -4.23 -4.05
C TYR A 71 9.28 -5.24 -3.36
N GLN A 72 10.40 -5.55 -3.99
CA GLN A 72 11.44 -6.42 -3.45
C GLN A 72 12.69 -5.59 -3.19
N GLU A 73 12.98 -5.29 -1.93
CA GLU A 73 14.10 -4.41 -1.57
C GLU A 73 15.46 -4.92 -2.09
N GLY A 74 15.71 -6.23 -1.97
CA GLY A 74 17.00 -6.81 -2.36
C GLY A 74 17.33 -6.70 -3.85
N SER A 75 16.31 -6.83 -4.71
CA SER A 75 16.45 -6.72 -6.17
C SER A 75 16.07 -5.33 -6.70
N LYS A 76 15.47 -4.47 -5.87
CA LYS A 76 14.86 -3.20 -6.25
C LYS A 76 13.80 -3.32 -7.34
N GLU A 77 13.07 -4.43 -7.29
CA GLU A 77 12.13 -4.82 -8.34
C GLU A 77 10.68 -4.65 -7.88
N LEU A 78 9.85 -4.11 -8.78
CA LEU A 78 8.40 -4.14 -8.58
C LEU A 78 7.87 -5.52 -8.97
N ASN A 79 7.09 -6.14 -8.09
CA ASN A 79 6.33 -7.34 -8.38
C ASN A 79 5.09 -6.97 -9.21
N VAL A 80 5.32 -6.75 -10.51
CA VAL A 80 4.30 -6.37 -11.51
C VAL A 80 3.12 -7.32 -11.46
N ASN A 81 3.38 -8.63 -11.38
CA ASN A 81 2.34 -9.65 -11.34
C ASN A 81 1.42 -9.47 -10.14
N LYS A 82 1.99 -9.24 -8.95
CA LYS A 82 1.21 -9.08 -7.72
C LYS A 82 0.37 -7.81 -7.74
N VAL A 83 0.96 -6.68 -8.16
CA VAL A 83 0.23 -5.42 -8.27
C VAL A 83 -0.88 -5.55 -9.32
N HIS A 84 -0.60 -6.15 -10.49
CA HIS A 84 -1.58 -6.37 -11.55
C HIS A 84 -2.74 -7.24 -11.07
N GLN A 85 -2.46 -8.36 -10.41
CA GLN A 85 -3.47 -9.25 -9.82
C GLN A 85 -4.42 -8.50 -8.90
N ASP A 86 -3.88 -7.64 -8.04
CA ASP A 86 -4.71 -6.88 -7.11
C ASP A 86 -5.50 -5.76 -7.84
N MET A 87 -4.97 -5.17 -8.92
CA MET A 87 -5.69 -4.22 -9.77
C MET A 87 -6.80 -4.90 -10.61
N ILE A 88 -6.66 -6.17 -10.98
CA ILE A 88 -7.72 -6.95 -11.65
C ILE A 88 -8.99 -7.01 -10.81
N LEU A 89 -8.85 -7.12 -9.49
CA LEU A 89 -9.98 -7.11 -8.55
C LEU A 89 -10.75 -5.78 -8.57
N LEU A 90 -10.13 -4.72 -9.11
CA LEU A 90 -10.70 -3.38 -9.30
C LEU A 90 -11.09 -3.12 -10.76
N GLY A 91 -11.06 -4.14 -11.62
CA GLY A 91 -11.47 -4.05 -13.02
C GLY A 91 -10.36 -3.70 -14.02
N TYR A 92 -9.11 -3.57 -13.58
CA TYR A 92 -7.98 -3.33 -14.48
C TYR A 92 -7.53 -4.64 -15.17
N ARG A 93 -7.53 -4.70 -16.50
CA ARG A 93 -7.17 -5.94 -17.24
C ARG A 93 -6.02 -5.75 -18.23
N LYS A 94 -5.28 -4.65 -18.10
CA LYS A 94 -4.32 -4.21 -19.11
C LYS A 94 -2.88 -4.46 -18.65
N GLU A 95 -2.51 -5.73 -18.64
CA GLU A 95 -1.19 -6.17 -18.18
C GLU A 95 -0.04 -5.49 -18.96
N GLN A 96 -0.18 -5.42 -20.28
CA GLN A 96 0.84 -4.84 -21.14
C GLN A 96 1.06 -3.35 -20.84
N GLU A 97 -0.02 -2.57 -20.66
CA GLU A 97 0.10 -1.15 -20.28
C GLU A 97 0.85 -0.99 -18.94
N MET A 98 0.66 -1.92 -18.01
CA MET A 98 1.37 -1.89 -16.73
C MET A 98 2.86 -2.26 -16.87
N GLN A 99 3.17 -3.27 -17.68
CA GLN A 99 4.57 -3.63 -17.97
C GLN A 99 5.32 -2.49 -18.66
N GLU A 100 4.67 -1.80 -19.60
CA GLU A 100 5.22 -0.62 -20.27
C GLU A 100 5.57 0.48 -19.27
N VAL A 101 4.63 0.88 -18.41
CA VAL A 101 4.86 1.93 -17.40
C VAL A 101 6.00 1.55 -16.46
N VAL A 102 6.03 0.30 -15.98
CA VAL A 102 7.12 -0.17 -15.10
C VAL A 102 8.47 -0.14 -15.82
N GLY A 103 8.51 -0.49 -17.11
CA GLY A 103 9.71 -0.40 -17.95
C GLY A 103 10.20 1.04 -18.16
N GLU A 104 9.27 1.97 -18.39
CA GLU A 104 9.56 3.41 -18.47
C GLU A 104 10.18 3.93 -17.17
N CYS A 105 9.61 3.56 -16.01
CA CYS A 105 10.15 3.94 -14.70
C CYS A 105 11.56 3.40 -14.47
N LYS A 106 11.81 2.13 -14.80
CA LYS A 106 13.16 1.55 -14.70
C LYS A 106 14.16 2.28 -15.58
N THR A 107 13.74 2.73 -16.76
CA THR A 107 14.58 3.49 -17.68
C THR A 107 14.91 4.87 -17.12
N GLU A 108 13.94 5.53 -16.48
CA GLU A 108 14.10 6.85 -15.87
C GLU A 108 15.02 6.84 -14.64
N PHE A 109 14.80 5.91 -13.70
CA PHE A 109 15.49 5.90 -12.41
C PHE A 109 16.70 4.95 -12.36
N GLY A 110 16.81 4.01 -13.30
CA GLY A 110 17.93 3.06 -13.40
C GLY A 110 18.15 2.23 -12.13
N VAL A 111 19.42 1.97 -11.81
CA VAL A 111 19.83 1.17 -10.63
C VAL A 111 19.51 1.83 -9.28
N GLY A 112 19.17 3.12 -9.31
CA GLY A 112 18.80 3.92 -8.14
C GLY A 112 17.33 3.76 -7.74
N ILE A 113 16.51 3.13 -8.58
CA ILE A 113 15.06 3.06 -8.39
C ILE A 113 14.66 2.51 -7.01
N THR A 114 13.70 3.17 -6.40
CA THR A 114 13.14 2.85 -5.08
C THR A 114 11.66 2.50 -5.18
N ALA A 115 11.07 2.02 -4.09
CA ALA A 115 9.63 1.80 -4.05
C ALA A 115 8.84 3.12 -4.19
N LEU A 116 9.40 4.24 -3.68
CA LEU A 116 8.82 5.58 -3.86
C LEU A 116 8.78 6.00 -5.33
N ASP A 117 9.82 5.67 -6.10
CA ASP A 117 9.87 6.00 -7.53
C ASP A 117 8.79 5.23 -8.29
N TYR A 118 8.66 3.92 -8.05
CA TYR A 118 7.57 3.13 -8.64
C TYR A 118 6.18 3.63 -8.21
N LEU A 119 5.99 3.94 -6.93
CA LEU A 119 4.73 4.51 -6.44
C LEU A 119 4.38 5.79 -7.20
N SER A 120 5.34 6.70 -7.30
CA SER A 120 5.18 8.01 -7.94
C SER A 120 4.84 7.84 -9.42
N CYS A 121 5.64 7.04 -10.13
CA CYS A 121 5.42 6.64 -11.50
C CYS A 121 3.99 6.15 -11.78
N LEU A 122 3.54 5.15 -11.02
CA LEU A 122 2.24 4.53 -11.23
C LEU A 122 1.09 5.48 -10.89
N LEU A 123 1.31 6.45 -9.99
CA LEU A 123 0.35 7.49 -9.62
C LEU A 123 0.31 8.68 -10.57
N ILE A 124 1.35 8.93 -11.37
CA ILE A 124 1.35 10.02 -12.37
C ILE A 124 0.97 9.53 -13.76
N ASP A 125 1.28 8.28 -14.12
CA ASP A 125 1.05 7.77 -15.46
C ASP A 125 -0.44 7.60 -15.78
N LYS A 126 -0.85 8.04 -16.97
CA LYS A 126 -2.26 8.05 -17.39
C LYS A 126 -2.88 6.66 -17.55
N LYS A 127 -2.08 5.62 -17.80
CA LYS A 127 -2.52 4.24 -18.02
C LYS A 127 -2.82 3.55 -16.69
N THR A 128 -2.05 3.83 -15.64
CA THR A 128 -2.14 3.11 -14.35
C THR A 128 -2.75 3.94 -13.21
N ARG A 129 -2.68 5.27 -13.26
CA ARG A 129 -2.98 6.17 -12.13
C ARG A 129 -4.31 5.90 -11.45
N ARG A 130 -5.39 5.72 -12.21
CA ARG A 130 -6.74 5.63 -11.64
C ARG A 130 -6.88 4.36 -10.78
N GLU A 131 -6.57 3.22 -11.36
CA GLU A 131 -6.71 1.91 -10.71
C GLU A 131 -5.64 1.69 -9.64
N PHE A 132 -4.41 2.16 -9.85
CA PHE A 132 -3.36 2.05 -8.84
C PHE A 132 -3.65 2.92 -7.61
N LYS A 133 -4.16 4.15 -7.82
CA LYS A 133 -4.66 4.99 -6.72
C LYS A 133 -5.78 4.28 -5.97
N MET A 134 -6.75 3.71 -6.68
CA MET A 134 -7.86 2.98 -6.06
C MET A 134 -7.38 1.78 -5.25
N LEU A 135 -6.36 1.06 -5.75
CA LEU A 135 -5.73 -0.05 -5.06
C LEU A 135 -5.15 0.37 -3.70
N ILE A 136 -4.31 1.39 -3.68
CA ILE A 136 -3.72 1.90 -2.42
C ILE A 136 -4.83 2.40 -1.48
N MET A 137 -5.78 3.18 -2.01
CA MET A 137 -6.91 3.69 -1.22
C MET A 137 -7.79 2.59 -0.61
N THR A 138 -7.92 1.45 -1.29
CA THR A 138 -8.75 0.34 -0.83
C THR A 138 -8.01 -0.52 0.18
N LYS A 139 -6.76 -0.87 -0.10
CA LYS A 139 -5.95 -1.73 0.79
C LYS A 139 -5.57 -1.07 2.10
N GLU A 140 -5.36 0.24 2.06
CA GLU A 140 -4.84 1.01 3.18
C GLU A 140 -5.86 2.04 3.66
N ALA A 141 -7.15 1.77 3.40
CA ALA A 141 -8.26 2.67 3.70
C ALA A 141 -8.24 3.16 5.16
N ASP A 142 -8.00 2.26 6.11
CA ASP A 142 -8.05 2.59 7.54
C ASP A 142 -6.93 3.53 7.95
N PHE A 143 -5.75 3.37 7.37
CA PHE A 143 -4.63 4.29 7.59
C PHE A 143 -4.86 5.63 6.90
N LEU A 144 -5.32 5.61 5.64
CA LEU A 144 -5.54 6.82 4.86
C LEU A 144 -6.71 7.68 5.38
N LYS A 145 -7.65 7.07 6.12
CA LYS A 145 -8.75 7.77 6.81
C LYS A 145 -8.36 8.35 8.18
N GLN A 146 -7.15 8.06 8.68
CA GLN A 146 -6.71 8.62 9.96
C GLN A 146 -6.60 10.14 9.89
N ASN A 147 -6.87 10.78 11.03
CA ASN A 147 -7.00 12.21 11.11
C ASN A 147 -5.64 12.93 11.26
N PHE A 148 -4.73 12.68 10.31
CA PHE A 148 -3.42 13.35 10.25
C PHE A 148 -3.51 14.79 9.75
N CYS A 149 -4.60 15.19 9.10
CA CYS A 149 -4.70 16.50 8.43
C CYS A 149 -5.42 17.60 9.24
N SER A 150 -5.72 17.36 10.51
CA SER A 150 -6.42 18.30 11.40
C SER A 150 -5.55 18.91 12.49
#